data_AF-A0A094B1W1-F1
#
_entry.id   AF-A0A094B1W1-F1
#
_cell.length_a   1.000
_cell.length_b   1.000
_cell.length_c   1.000
_cell.angle_alpha   90.00
_cell.angle_beta   90.00
_cell.angle_gamma   90.00
#
_symmetry.space_group_name_H-M   'P 1'
#
loop_
_entity.id
_entity.type
_entity.pdbx_description
1 polymer ?
#
loop_
_entity_poly.entity_id
_entity_poly.type
_entity_poly.pdbx_seq_one_letter_code
_entity_poly.pdbx_strand_id
1 'polypeptide(L)'
;MRLPKNINFEDASTIGLGAITVGQGLFQKNKGLGLEFPGEGNGNGEWVLIYGGSTATGTLGIQWAKQAGYKVDPSSASKIRELTGNKLRYAWDTNGDDASAKHCADALSSEAGAHFGTILMNKAPRDDVKTTGTTMYTIFGESFFKVGMDFPASKDDFEFGKMWFNLTEKLVAEGKVVAHPAKVGNGGLEGVLQGLNDIKNGKVSGQKLVYNL
;
A
#
# COMPACT_ATOMS: atom_id res chain seq x y z
N MET A 1 3.43 -3.14 -17.39
CA MET A 1 4.47 -4.01 -16.82
C MET A 1 4.51 -5.29 -17.64
N ARG A 2 5.69 -5.68 -18.12
CA ARG A 2 5.91 -7.00 -18.71
C ARG A 2 6.20 -8.01 -17.59
N LEU A 3 5.75 -9.25 -17.76
CA LEU A 3 6.03 -10.32 -16.80
C LEU A 3 7.54 -10.64 -16.82
N PRO A 4 8.27 -10.48 -15.71
CA PRO A 4 9.67 -10.91 -15.64
C PRO A 4 9.80 -12.43 -15.81
N LYS A 5 10.90 -12.90 -16.41
CA LYS A 5 11.10 -14.34 -16.69
C LYS A 5 11.25 -15.21 -15.44
N ASN A 6 11.55 -14.60 -14.29
CA ASN A 6 11.85 -15.27 -13.03
C ASN A 6 10.63 -15.37 -12.08
N ILE A 7 9.43 -15.04 -12.54
CA ILE A 7 8.19 -15.13 -11.75
C ILE A 7 7.10 -15.81 -12.58
N ASN A 8 6.32 -16.71 -11.96
CA ASN A 8 5.19 -17.35 -12.60
C ASN A 8 4.00 -16.37 -12.73
N PHE A 9 2.98 -16.77 -13.48
CA PHE A 9 1.81 -15.92 -13.73
C PHE A 9 1.00 -15.69 -12.45
N GLU A 10 0.82 -16.73 -11.65
CA GLU A 10 0.01 -16.71 -10.44
C GLU A 10 0.57 -15.70 -9.42
N ASP A 11 1.86 -15.75 -9.14
CA ASP A 11 2.55 -14.82 -8.24
C ASP A 11 2.53 -13.40 -8.80
N ALA A 12 2.81 -13.23 -10.10
CA ALA A 12 2.79 -11.90 -10.72
C ALA A 12 1.39 -11.25 -10.70
N SER A 13 0.33 -12.05 -10.81
CA SER A 13 -1.05 -11.57 -10.73
C SER A 13 -1.39 -10.95 -9.36
N THR A 14 -0.62 -11.27 -8.31
CA THR A 14 -0.81 -10.71 -6.97
C THR A 14 -0.22 -9.30 -6.79
N ILE A 15 0.65 -8.87 -7.70
CA ILE A 15 1.44 -7.63 -7.56
C ILE A 15 0.69 -6.41 -8.06
N GLY A 16 0.05 -6.47 -9.23
CA GLY A 16 -0.37 -5.28 -9.98
C GLY A 16 -1.19 -4.27 -9.17
N LEU A 17 -2.28 -4.72 -8.54
CA LEU A 17 -3.13 -3.84 -7.73
C LEU A 17 -2.41 -3.34 -6.47
N GLY A 18 -1.69 -4.20 -5.77
CA GLY A 18 -0.95 -3.82 -4.57
C GLY A 18 0.16 -2.81 -4.85
N ALA A 19 0.87 -2.98 -5.98
CA ALA A 19 1.89 -2.04 -6.44
C ALA A 19 1.31 -0.65 -6.71
N ILE A 20 0.16 -0.54 -7.37
CA ILE A 20 -0.55 0.74 -7.56
C ILE A 20 -0.83 1.42 -6.22
N THR A 21 -1.45 0.68 -5.29
CA THR A 21 -1.84 1.21 -3.99
C THR A 21 -0.63 1.67 -3.18
N VAL A 22 0.45 0.90 -3.19
CA VAL A 22 1.73 1.25 -2.53
C VAL A 22 2.35 2.49 -3.18
N GLY A 23 2.38 2.56 -4.51
CA GLY A 23 2.91 3.71 -5.25
C GLY A 23 2.25 5.01 -4.81
N GLN A 24 0.92 5.07 -4.92
CA GLN A 24 0.19 6.27 -4.56
C GLN A 24 0.20 6.55 -3.05
N GLY A 25 0.06 5.51 -2.21
CA GLY A 25 -0.08 5.65 -0.77
C GLY A 25 1.22 5.98 -0.03
N LEU A 26 2.37 5.52 -0.53
CA LEU A 26 3.66 5.84 0.08
C LEU A 26 4.36 7.01 -0.64
N PHE A 27 4.40 7.04 -1.98
CA PHE A 27 5.37 7.89 -2.69
C PHE A 27 4.74 9.13 -3.34
N GLN A 28 3.46 9.10 -3.68
CA GLN A 28 2.84 10.23 -4.37
C GLN A 28 2.46 11.37 -3.40
N LYS A 29 3.18 12.50 -3.45
CA LYS A 29 3.14 13.62 -2.47
C LYS A 29 1.76 14.22 -2.13
N ASN A 30 0.77 14.07 -3.00
CA ASN A 30 -0.60 14.62 -2.83
C ASN A 30 -1.70 13.56 -2.66
N LYS A 31 -1.33 12.27 -2.64
CA LYS A 31 -2.26 11.13 -2.48
C LYS A 31 -1.87 10.23 -1.32
N GLY A 32 -0.59 10.24 -0.96
CA GLY A 32 -0.03 9.47 0.13
C GLY A 32 1.05 10.24 0.88
N LEU A 33 1.96 9.50 1.50
CA LEU A 33 2.93 10.06 2.44
C LEU A 33 3.99 10.96 1.80
N GLY A 34 4.27 10.77 0.51
CA GLY A 34 5.29 11.53 -0.21
C GLY A 34 6.72 11.13 0.15
N LEU A 35 6.93 9.84 0.44
CA LEU A 35 8.24 9.28 0.73
C LEU A 35 9.17 9.36 -0.49
N GLU A 36 10.48 9.30 -0.24
CA GLU A 36 11.49 9.23 -1.30
C GLU A 36 11.38 7.92 -2.09
N PHE A 37 11.67 7.95 -3.39
CA PHE A 37 11.58 6.76 -4.23
C PHE A 37 12.74 5.77 -3.98
N PRO A 38 12.51 4.46 -4.17
CA PRO A 38 13.59 3.48 -4.23
C PRO A 38 14.70 3.88 -5.20
N GLY A 39 15.93 4.04 -4.68
CA GLY A 39 17.11 4.42 -5.47
C GLY A 39 17.33 5.91 -5.71
N GLU A 40 16.38 6.78 -5.34
CA GLU A 40 16.54 8.26 -5.39
C GLU A 40 16.87 8.87 -4.03
N GLY A 41 16.71 8.10 -2.95
CA GLY A 41 17.10 8.44 -1.58
C GLY A 41 17.37 7.20 -0.74
N ASN A 42 17.76 7.40 0.52
CA ASN A 42 17.97 6.32 1.50
C ASN A 42 16.99 6.42 2.70
N GLY A 43 15.90 7.19 2.56
CA GLY A 43 14.94 7.46 3.64
C GLY A 43 15.58 8.03 4.92
N ASN A 44 16.88 8.38 4.89
CA ASN A 44 17.77 8.64 6.01
C ASN A 44 17.63 7.67 7.20
N GLY A 45 17.16 6.43 6.97
CA GLY A 45 16.84 5.50 8.02
C GLY A 45 15.71 5.96 8.97
N GLU A 46 14.84 6.88 8.51
CA GLU A 46 13.62 7.26 9.20
C GLU A 46 12.63 6.09 9.28
N TRP A 47 11.76 6.14 10.28
CA TRP A 47 10.74 5.14 10.51
C TRP A 47 9.45 5.47 9.76
N VAL A 48 8.81 4.45 9.20
CA VAL A 48 7.42 4.50 8.74
C VAL A 48 6.65 3.31 9.31
N LEU A 49 5.49 3.59 9.91
CA LEU A 49 4.55 2.55 10.31
C LEU A 49 3.71 2.17 9.09
N ILE A 50 3.58 0.87 8.84
CA ILE A 50 2.62 0.30 7.88
C ILE A 50 1.65 -0.57 8.66
N TYR A 51 0.47 -0.03 8.94
CA TYR A 51 -0.59 -0.75 9.63
C TYR A 51 -1.30 -1.69 8.65
N GLY A 52 -1.54 -2.94 9.08
CA GLY A 52 -2.01 -4.01 8.20
C GLY A 52 -0.88 -4.73 7.46
N GLY A 53 0.32 -4.85 8.06
CA GLY A 53 1.51 -5.44 7.44
C GLY A 53 1.39 -6.90 6.96
N SER A 54 0.35 -7.63 7.37
CA SER A 54 0.05 -9.00 6.89
C SER A 54 -0.93 -9.03 5.71
N THR A 55 -1.51 -7.90 5.34
CA THR A 55 -2.38 -7.79 4.16
C THR A 55 -1.56 -7.82 2.87
N ALA A 56 -2.19 -8.15 1.74
CA ALA A 56 -1.49 -8.15 0.45
C ALA A 56 -0.87 -6.78 0.09
N THR A 57 -1.52 -5.68 0.48
CA THR A 57 -0.98 -4.33 0.28
C THR A 57 0.13 -4.02 1.29
N GLY A 58 -0.04 -4.41 2.54
CA GLY A 58 0.92 -4.16 3.61
C GLY A 58 2.25 -4.89 3.40
N THR A 59 2.24 -6.16 3.00
CA THR A 59 3.46 -6.94 2.74
C THR A 59 4.29 -6.33 1.61
N LEU A 60 3.63 -5.87 0.55
CA LEU A 60 4.25 -5.14 -0.54
C LEU A 60 4.77 -3.77 -0.05
N GLY A 61 3.95 -2.99 0.65
CA GLY A 61 4.34 -1.69 1.20
C GLY A 61 5.62 -1.75 2.05
N ILE A 62 5.75 -2.78 2.90
CA ILE A 62 6.95 -3.02 3.71
C ILE A 62 8.18 -3.20 2.81
N GLN A 63 8.08 -3.97 1.73
CA GLN A 63 9.19 -4.21 0.82
C GLN A 63 9.61 -2.91 0.13
N TRP A 64 8.66 -2.16 -0.43
CA TRP A 64 8.96 -0.90 -1.11
C TRP A 64 9.53 0.18 -0.19
N ALA A 65 8.98 0.34 1.02
CA ALA A 65 9.50 1.26 2.01
C ALA A 65 10.96 0.93 2.38
N LYS A 66 11.30 -0.36 2.53
CA LYS A 66 12.68 -0.80 2.76
C LYS A 66 13.59 -0.53 1.56
N GLN A 67 13.12 -0.74 0.32
CA GLN A 67 13.87 -0.39 -0.89
C GLN A 67 14.10 1.13 -1.03
N ALA A 68 13.23 1.94 -0.46
CA ALA A 68 13.40 3.40 -0.32
C ALA A 68 14.27 3.82 0.88
N GLY A 69 14.78 2.86 1.66
CA GLY A 69 15.69 3.09 2.80
C GLY A 69 15.02 3.43 4.12
N TYR A 70 13.69 3.29 4.23
CA TYR A 70 12.98 3.48 5.50
C TYR A 70 13.07 2.24 6.39
N LYS A 71 13.08 2.49 7.71
CA LYS A 71 12.90 1.45 8.72
C LYS A 71 11.43 1.14 8.89
N VAL A 72 11.11 -0.14 8.82
CA VAL A 72 9.75 -0.65 9.00
C VAL A 72 9.82 -1.85 9.93
N ASP A 73 8.99 -1.84 10.96
CA ASP A 73 8.80 -2.95 11.88
C ASP A 73 7.32 -3.33 11.87
N PRO A 74 6.99 -4.62 11.67
CA PRO A 74 5.60 -5.09 11.65
C PRO A 74 4.97 -5.24 13.05
N SER A 75 5.69 -4.89 14.12
CA SER A 75 5.19 -4.86 15.50
C SER A 75 4.09 -3.81 15.71
N SER A 76 3.50 -3.81 16.90
CA SER A 76 2.41 -2.91 17.24
C SER A 76 2.84 -1.43 17.22
N ALA A 77 1.87 -0.56 16.91
CA ALA A 77 1.97 0.89 16.96
C ALA A 77 2.67 1.44 18.24
N SER A 78 2.32 0.87 19.41
CA SER A 78 2.91 1.25 20.69
C SER A 78 4.42 0.98 20.75
N LYS A 79 4.88 -0.13 20.18
CA LYS A 79 6.31 -0.48 20.16
C LYS A 79 7.09 0.45 19.25
N ILE A 80 6.54 0.81 18.09
CA ILE A 80 7.18 1.78 17.18
C ILE A 80 7.28 3.16 17.84
N ARG A 81 6.26 3.59 18.59
CA ARG A 81 6.32 4.85 19.35
C ARG A 81 7.44 4.85 20.38
N GLU A 82 7.63 3.75 21.10
CA GLU A 82 8.75 3.55 22.04
C GLU A 82 10.09 3.56 21.31
N LEU A 83 10.24 2.77 20.23
CA LEU A 83 11.47 2.66 19.43
C LEU A 83 11.90 3.99 18.80
N THR A 84 10.94 4.84 18.44
CA THR A 84 11.18 6.16 17.85
C THR A 84 11.30 7.26 18.90
N GLY A 85 11.06 6.97 20.18
CA GLY A 85 11.03 7.98 21.24
C GLY A 85 10.03 9.10 20.95
N ASN A 86 8.83 8.75 20.47
CA ASN A 86 7.78 9.70 20.07
C ASN A 86 8.18 10.60 18.87
N LYS A 87 8.98 10.09 17.93
CA LYS A 87 9.41 10.84 16.73
C LYS A 87 8.96 10.21 15.42
N LEU A 88 8.01 9.28 15.45
CA LEU A 88 7.46 8.68 14.23
C LEU A 88 6.74 9.75 13.41
N ARG A 89 7.24 10.02 12.20
CA ARG A 89 6.66 11.03 11.31
C ARG A 89 5.57 10.48 10.40
N TYR A 90 5.69 9.23 9.98
CA TYR A 90 4.85 8.66 8.93
C TYR A 90 4.14 7.40 9.41
N ALA A 91 2.82 7.34 9.18
CA ALA A 91 2.01 6.15 9.38
C ALA A 91 1.08 5.96 8.19
N TRP A 92 1.10 4.76 7.59
CA TRP A 92 0.24 4.39 6.49
C TRP A 92 -0.69 3.25 6.89
N ASP A 93 -1.99 3.48 6.73
CA ASP A 93 -3.06 2.55 7.09
C ASP A 93 -3.62 1.84 5.85
N THR A 94 -3.47 0.52 5.83
CA THR A 94 -3.99 -0.35 4.77
C THR A 94 -5.29 -1.07 5.13
N ASN A 95 -5.88 -0.75 6.30
CA ASN A 95 -7.19 -1.23 6.73
C ASN A 95 -8.27 -0.16 6.47
N GLY A 96 -8.04 1.06 6.94
CA GLY A 96 -8.90 2.22 6.70
C GLY A 96 -10.17 2.30 7.55
N ASP A 97 -10.17 1.69 8.74
CA ASP A 97 -11.23 1.85 9.74
C ASP A 97 -10.84 2.84 10.86
N ASP A 98 -11.79 3.22 11.71
CA ASP A 98 -11.55 4.20 12.77
C ASP A 98 -10.57 3.66 13.84
N ALA A 99 -10.58 2.35 14.09
CA ALA A 99 -9.68 1.73 15.03
C ALA A 99 -8.25 1.77 14.48
N SER A 100 -8.02 1.41 13.22
CA SER A 100 -6.70 1.47 12.58
C SER A 100 -6.18 2.90 12.48
N ALA A 101 -7.04 3.87 12.14
CA ALA A 101 -6.68 5.29 12.16
C ALA A 101 -6.23 5.75 13.54
N LYS A 102 -6.95 5.35 14.59
CA LYS A 102 -6.55 5.65 15.97
C LYS A 102 -5.20 5.03 16.31
N HIS A 103 -4.98 3.76 15.97
CA HIS A 103 -3.70 3.09 16.24
C HIS A 103 -2.52 3.79 15.56
N CYS A 104 -2.70 4.20 14.30
CA CYS A 104 -1.70 5.00 13.59
C CYS A 104 -1.47 6.36 14.26
N ALA A 105 -2.54 7.07 14.61
CA ALA A 105 -2.46 8.38 15.26
C ALA A 105 -1.78 8.34 16.64
N ASP A 106 -2.00 7.27 17.41
CA ASP A 106 -1.34 7.05 18.70
C ASP A 106 0.17 6.80 18.53
N ALA A 107 0.60 6.17 17.42
CA ALA A 107 2.01 5.93 17.13
C ALA A 107 2.77 7.19 16.71
N LEU A 108 2.09 8.10 16.01
CA LEU A 108 2.68 9.32 15.44
C LEU A 108 3.21 10.29 16.50
N SER A 109 4.28 10.99 16.15
CA SER A 109 4.87 12.07 16.93
C SER A 109 3.81 13.07 17.42
N SER A 110 3.98 13.60 18.63
CA SER A 110 3.21 14.74 19.13
C SER A 110 3.78 16.09 18.72
N GLU A 111 4.92 16.10 18.00
CA GLU A 111 5.50 17.29 17.40
C GLU A 111 4.96 17.53 15.99
N ALA A 112 5.18 18.73 15.46
CA ALA A 112 4.73 19.09 14.12
C ALA A 112 5.35 18.20 13.02
N GLY A 113 4.57 17.96 11.97
CA GLY A 113 5.03 17.24 10.77
C GLY A 113 4.62 15.77 10.69
N ALA A 114 3.83 15.28 11.66
CA ALA A 114 3.18 13.98 11.59
C ALA A 114 2.23 13.90 10.38
N HIS A 115 2.33 12.78 9.64
CA HIS A 115 1.58 12.54 8.41
C HIS A 115 0.98 11.14 8.45
N PHE A 116 -0.35 11.10 8.43
CA PHE A 116 -1.15 9.90 8.29
C PHE A 116 -1.60 9.74 6.84
N GLY A 117 -1.37 8.56 6.27
CA GLY A 117 -1.93 8.17 4.97
C GLY A 117 -2.87 6.99 5.15
N THR A 118 -3.95 6.93 4.37
CA THR A 118 -4.90 5.80 4.36
C THR A 118 -5.24 5.39 2.94
N ILE A 119 -5.59 4.12 2.74
CA ILE A 119 -6.12 3.62 1.46
C ILE A 119 -7.62 3.90 1.29
N LEU A 120 -8.28 4.45 2.31
CA LEU A 120 -9.67 4.90 2.28
C LEU A 120 -9.75 6.43 2.47
N MET A 121 -10.89 6.94 2.94
CA MET A 121 -11.16 8.38 3.10
C MET A 121 -11.37 8.79 4.57
N ASN A 122 -11.04 7.89 5.52
CA ASN A 122 -11.04 8.19 6.94
C ASN A 122 -9.90 9.15 7.32
N LYS A 123 -10.00 9.78 8.48
CA LYS A 123 -9.01 10.74 9.00
C LYS A 123 -8.32 10.22 10.25
N ALA A 124 -7.10 10.68 10.49
CA ALA A 124 -6.52 10.53 11.83
C ALA A 124 -7.40 11.27 12.85
N PRO A 125 -7.69 10.69 14.03
CA PRO A 125 -8.45 11.35 15.09
C PRO A 125 -7.59 12.39 15.85
N ARG A 126 -6.90 13.27 15.11
CA ARG A 126 -5.94 14.27 15.57
C ARG A 126 -5.90 15.44 14.58
N ASP A 127 -6.21 16.64 15.05
CA ASP A 127 -6.25 17.84 14.20
C ASP A 127 -4.86 18.33 13.78
N ASP A 128 -3.81 17.96 14.52
CA ASP A 128 -2.42 18.34 14.26
C ASP A 128 -1.73 17.43 13.23
N VAL A 129 -2.40 16.37 12.77
CA VAL A 129 -1.85 15.37 11.84
C VAL A 129 -2.33 15.65 10.42
N LYS A 130 -1.39 15.86 9.50
CA LYS A 130 -1.73 15.90 8.06
C LYS A 130 -2.31 14.55 7.66
N THR A 131 -3.43 14.55 6.94
CA THR A 131 -4.04 13.31 6.42
C THR A 131 -4.06 13.31 4.89
N THR A 132 -3.66 12.19 4.28
CA THR A 132 -3.81 11.89 2.85
C THR A 132 -4.57 10.59 2.62
N GLY A 133 -5.29 10.51 1.50
CA GLY A 133 -6.09 9.35 1.11
C GLY A 133 -5.80 8.92 -0.33
N THR A 134 -5.66 7.62 -0.55
CA THR A 134 -5.36 7.04 -1.87
C THR A 134 -6.63 6.65 -2.61
N THR A 135 -6.79 7.14 -3.85
CA THR A 135 -7.88 6.73 -4.76
C THR A 135 -7.28 6.06 -5.99
N MET A 136 -7.05 4.74 -5.91
CA MET A 136 -6.26 3.98 -6.89
C MET A 136 -6.66 4.17 -8.36
N TYR A 137 -7.95 4.39 -8.63
CA TYR A 137 -8.49 4.52 -9.98
C TYR A 137 -7.93 5.71 -10.76
N THR A 138 -7.44 6.76 -10.07
CA THR A 138 -6.92 7.95 -10.75
C THR A 138 -5.64 7.66 -11.54
N ILE A 139 -4.92 6.58 -11.22
CA ILE A 139 -3.70 6.17 -11.91
C ILE A 139 -3.93 5.82 -13.39
N PHE A 140 -5.17 5.54 -13.78
CA PHE A 140 -5.53 5.26 -15.17
C PHE A 140 -5.71 6.53 -16.02
N GLY A 141 -5.75 7.71 -15.38
CA GLY A 141 -5.89 8.98 -16.08
C GLY A 141 -7.29 9.25 -16.64
N GLU A 142 -8.28 8.42 -16.30
CA GLU A 142 -9.66 8.55 -16.75
C GLU A 142 -10.55 9.11 -15.63
N SER A 143 -11.63 9.80 -16.01
CA SER A 143 -12.65 10.22 -15.05
C SER A 143 -13.54 9.05 -14.63
N PHE A 144 -13.98 9.03 -13.39
CA PHE A 144 -14.89 7.98 -12.89
C PHE A 144 -15.78 8.53 -11.77
N PHE A 145 -16.93 7.88 -11.59
CA PHE A 145 -17.83 8.14 -10.46
C PHE A 145 -17.66 7.05 -9.40
N LYS A 146 -17.46 7.44 -8.15
CA LYS A 146 -17.34 6.50 -7.02
C LYS A 146 -17.84 7.15 -5.74
N VAL A 147 -18.56 6.38 -4.92
CA VAL A 147 -19.05 6.80 -3.58
C VAL A 147 -19.77 8.16 -3.59
N GLY A 148 -20.58 8.44 -4.61
CA GLY A 148 -21.32 9.71 -4.69
C GLY A 148 -20.51 10.90 -5.21
N MET A 149 -19.27 10.68 -5.66
CA MET A 149 -18.36 11.74 -6.11
C MET A 149 -17.85 11.48 -7.52
N ASP A 150 -17.76 12.55 -8.30
CA ASP A 150 -17.07 12.57 -9.59
C ASP A 150 -15.58 12.85 -9.38
N PHE A 151 -14.75 12.01 -9.97
CA PHE A 151 -13.31 12.18 -10.03
C PHE A 151 -12.91 12.53 -11.46
N PRO A 152 -12.30 13.69 -11.71
CA PRO A 152 -11.84 14.06 -13.04
C PRO A 152 -10.63 13.21 -13.44
N ALA A 153 -10.42 13.09 -14.75
CA ALA A 153 -9.19 12.56 -15.33
C ALA A 153 -7.96 13.30 -14.78
N SER A 154 -6.91 12.56 -14.42
CA SER A 154 -5.67 13.12 -13.89
C SER A 154 -4.47 12.66 -14.71
N LYS A 155 -3.94 13.56 -15.54
CA LYS A 155 -2.72 13.29 -16.31
C LYS A 155 -1.51 13.06 -15.40
N ASP A 156 -1.43 13.78 -14.29
CA ASP A 156 -0.33 13.66 -13.34
C ASP A 156 -0.32 12.29 -12.65
N ASP A 157 -1.51 11.78 -12.29
CA ASP A 157 -1.63 10.44 -11.70
C ASP A 157 -1.29 9.34 -12.73
N PHE A 158 -1.66 9.55 -14.00
CA PHE A 158 -1.30 8.64 -15.09
C PHE A 158 0.21 8.59 -15.37
N GLU A 159 0.86 9.75 -15.44
CA GLU A 159 2.31 9.82 -15.64
C GLU A 159 3.08 9.27 -14.42
N PHE A 160 2.60 9.53 -13.21
CA PHE A 160 3.10 8.86 -12.01
C PHE A 160 2.99 7.34 -12.15
N GLY A 161 1.84 6.83 -12.59
CA GLY A 161 1.61 5.40 -12.79
C GLY A 161 2.59 4.77 -13.78
N LYS A 162 2.83 5.41 -14.92
CA LYS A 162 3.80 4.94 -15.92
C LYS A 162 5.21 4.81 -15.35
N MET A 163 5.69 5.85 -14.66
CA MET A 163 6.99 5.82 -14.00
C MET A 163 7.02 4.71 -12.94
N TRP A 164 6.00 4.65 -12.09
CA TRP A 164 5.93 3.69 -10.99
C TRP A 164 5.91 2.23 -11.45
N PHE A 165 5.19 1.93 -12.53
CA PHE A 165 5.17 0.59 -13.11
C PHE A 165 6.51 0.20 -13.74
N ASN A 166 7.25 1.13 -14.33
CA ASN A 166 8.60 0.86 -14.82
C ASN A 166 9.56 0.53 -13.66
N LEU A 167 9.48 1.28 -12.56
CA LEU A 167 10.25 0.99 -11.35
C LEU A 167 9.86 -0.36 -10.73
N THR A 168 8.56 -0.64 -10.65
CA THR A 168 8.04 -1.93 -10.15
C THR A 168 8.56 -3.11 -10.96
N GLU A 169 8.51 -3.02 -12.30
CA GLU A 169 9.02 -4.05 -13.20
C GLU A 169 10.50 -4.37 -12.91
N LYS A 170 11.32 -3.32 -12.74
CA LYS A 170 12.73 -3.46 -12.41
C LYS A 170 12.95 -4.14 -11.05
N LEU A 171 12.24 -3.70 -10.01
CA LEU A 171 12.40 -4.25 -8.66
C LEU A 171 11.96 -5.72 -8.57
N VAL A 172 10.91 -6.11 -9.28
CA VAL A 172 10.47 -7.52 -9.36
C VAL A 172 11.48 -8.35 -10.16
N ALA A 173 11.96 -7.85 -11.29
CA ALA A 173 12.97 -8.55 -12.10
C ALA A 173 14.29 -8.76 -11.33
N GLU A 174 14.68 -7.82 -10.49
CA GLU A 174 15.86 -7.92 -9.60
C GLU A 174 15.62 -8.77 -8.35
N GLY A 175 14.39 -9.28 -8.12
CA GLY A 175 14.04 -10.06 -6.93
C GLY A 175 14.02 -9.25 -5.63
N LYS A 176 14.05 -7.91 -5.73
CA LYS A 176 14.01 -6.98 -4.58
C LYS A 176 12.62 -6.79 -4.01
N VAL A 177 11.60 -7.08 -4.84
CA VAL A 177 10.21 -7.17 -4.44
C VAL A 177 9.68 -8.53 -4.87
N VAL A 178 9.07 -9.23 -3.93
CA VAL A 178 8.47 -10.55 -4.10
C VAL A 178 6.95 -10.45 -3.94
N ALA A 179 6.23 -11.25 -4.72
CA ALA A 179 4.79 -11.37 -4.67
C ALA A 179 4.25 -11.71 -3.27
N HIS A 180 3.03 -11.26 -2.98
CA HIS A 180 2.29 -11.74 -1.82
C HIS A 180 1.85 -13.19 -2.09
N PRO A 181 1.89 -14.12 -1.11
CA PRO A 181 1.62 -15.53 -1.36
C PRO A 181 0.30 -15.76 -2.11
N ALA A 182 0.38 -16.40 -3.28
CA ALA A 182 -0.78 -16.79 -4.05
C ALA A 182 -1.40 -18.09 -3.50
N LYS A 183 -2.72 -18.16 -3.49
CA LYS A 183 -3.50 -19.38 -3.30
C LYS A 183 -4.33 -19.60 -4.56
N VAL A 184 -3.91 -20.55 -5.39
CA VAL A 184 -4.62 -20.90 -6.61
C VAL A 184 -5.90 -21.63 -6.25
N GLY A 185 -7.03 -21.04 -6.62
CA GLY A 185 -8.35 -21.61 -6.47
C GLY A 185 -8.71 -22.52 -7.63
N ASN A 186 -9.62 -23.46 -7.36
CA ASN A 186 -10.14 -24.40 -8.36
C ASN A 186 -11.41 -23.86 -9.02
N GLY A 187 -11.78 -24.44 -10.17
CA GLY A 187 -13.10 -24.21 -10.79
C GLY A 187 -13.21 -22.95 -11.62
N GLY A 188 -12.09 -22.39 -12.11
CA GLY A 188 -12.11 -21.27 -13.05
C GLY A 188 -12.93 -20.07 -12.57
N LEU A 189 -13.76 -19.53 -13.46
CA LEU A 189 -14.61 -18.37 -13.17
C LEU A 189 -15.66 -18.68 -12.08
N GLU A 190 -16.24 -19.87 -12.07
CA GLU A 190 -17.19 -20.31 -11.03
C GLU A 190 -16.52 -20.33 -9.65
N GLY A 191 -15.26 -20.75 -9.61
CA GLY A 191 -14.42 -20.73 -8.41
C GLY A 191 -14.27 -19.36 -7.77
N VAL A 192 -14.27 -18.29 -8.59
CA VAL A 192 -14.17 -16.90 -8.12
C VAL A 192 -15.34 -16.55 -7.20
N LEU A 193 -16.55 -17.04 -7.49
CA LEU A 193 -17.74 -16.75 -6.67
C LEU A 193 -17.57 -17.30 -5.25
N GLN A 194 -17.06 -18.53 -5.11
CA GLN A 194 -16.75 -19.10 -3.81
C GLN A 194 -15.61 -18.33 -3.13
N GLY A 195 -14.58 -17.94 -3.87
CA GLY A 195 -13.48 -17.14 -3.34
C GLY A 195 -13.91 -15.80 -2.76
N LEU A 196 -14.81 -15.09 -3.45
CA LEU A 196 -15.40 -13.84 -2.96
C LEU A 196 -16.20 -14.07 -1.67
N ASN A 197 -16.94 -15.17 -1.57
CA ASN A 197 -17.66 -15.55 -0.36
C ASN A 197 -16.68 -15.88 0.79
N ASP A 198 -15.58 -16.57 0.51
CA ASP A 198 -14.56 -16.88 1.51
C ASP A 198 -13.86 -15.63 2.04
N ILE A 199 -13.56 -14.66 1.16
CA ILE A 199 -13.04 -13.33 1.55
C ILE A 199 -14.05 -12.62 2.45
N LYS A 200 -15.32 -12.54 2.04
CA LYS A 200 -16.39 -11.88 2.82
C LYS A 200 -16.54 -12.47 4.22
N ASN A 201 -16.37 -13.78 4.36
CA ASN A 201 -16.50 -14.49 5.63
C ASN A 201 -15.18 -14.64 6.40
N GLY A 202 -14.12 -13.90 6.03
CA GLY A 202 -12.85 -13.88 6.77
C GLY A 202 -12.05 -15.19 6.71
N LYS A 203 -12.31 -16.06 5.71
CA LYS A 203 -11.65 -17.37 5.57
C LYS A 203 -10.30 -17.31 4.84
N VAL A 204 -9.90 -16.13 4.38
CA VAL A 204 -8.64 -15.91 3.66
C VAL A 204 -7.76 -15.02 4.52
N SER A 205 -6.57 -15.50 4.86
CA SER A 205 -5.59 -14.77 5.66
C SER A 205 -4.18 -14.98 5.12
N GLY A 206 -3.40 -13.90 5.03
CA GLY A 206 -2.00 -13.96 4.60
C GLY A 206 -1.77 -14.41 3.16
N GLN A 207 -2.81 -14.47 2.32
CA GLN A 207 -2.73 -14.98 0.94
C GLN A 207 -3.65 -14.20 -0.01
N LYS A 208 -3.31 -14.18 -1.30
CA LYS A 208 -4.15 -13.66 -2.38
C LYS A 208 -4.79 -14.84 -3.13
N LEU A 209 -6.11 -14.84 -3.28
CA LEU A 209 -6.76 -15.83 -4.14
C LEU A 209 -6.47 -15.53 -5.61
N VAL A 210 -6.08 -16.55 -6.37
CA VAL A 210 -5.77 -16.49 -7.80
C VAL A 210 -6.55 -17.58 -8.52
N TYR A 211 -7.11 -17.28 -9.68
CA TYR A 211 -7.88 -18.24 -10.47
C TYR A 211 -7.39 -18.21 -11.92
N ASN A 212 -7.06 -19.39 -12.45
CA ASN A 212 -6.69 -19.56 -13.84
C ASN A 212 -7.97 -19.72 -14.67
N LEU A 213 -8.09 -18.93 -15.74
CA LEU A 213 -9.23 -18.88 -16.66
C LEU A 213 -8.89 -19.58 -17.98
#